data_AF-A0A6P1QTJ8-F1
#
_entry.id   AF-A0A6P1QTJ8-F1
#
_cell.length_a   1.000
_cell.length_b   1.000
_cell.length_c   1.000
_cell.angle_alpha   90.00
_cell.angle_beta   90.00
_cell.angle_gamma   90.00
#
_symmetry.space_group_name_H-M   'P 1'
#
loop_
_entity.id
_entity.type
_entity.pdbx_description
1 polymer ?
#
loop_
_entity_poly.entity_id
_entity_poly.type
_entity_poly.pdbx_seq_one_letter_code
_entity_poly.pdbx_strand_id
1 'polypeptide(L)' 'MNFPKIKESEYAILIADSNTGIILDVDFNIYIDDNQAIYRIFSSIDEVKEFIEEILKEKENIEIIVYDNNKNVVMFQK' A
#
# COMPACT_ATOMS: atom_id res chain seq x y z
N MET A 1 0.50 12.13 7.63
CA MET A 1 -0.27 11.03 6.98
C MET A 1 -1.78 11.23 7.03
N ASN A 2 -2.40 11.46 5.88
CA ASN A 2 -3.86 11.46 5.74
C ASN A 2 -4.28 10.32 4.82
N PHE A 3 -5.31 9.54 5.22
CA PHE A 3 -5.87 8.52 4.34
C PHE A 3 -6.57 9.19 3.14
N PRO A 4 -6.33 8.76 1.89
CA PRO A 4 -6.91 9.38 0.71
C PRO A 4 -8.42 9.19 0.67
N LYS A 5 -9.14 10.13 0.08
CA LYS A 5 -10.57 9.95 -0.23
C LYS A 5 -10.67 9.15 -1.54
N ILE A 6 -11.08 7.90 -1.45
CA ILE A 6 -11.22 6.97 -2.58
C ILE A 6 -12.69 6.57 -2.80
N LYS A 7 -13.03 6.10 -4.00
CA LYS A 7 -14.37 5.61 -4.36
C LYS A 7 -14.65 4.22 -3.77
N GLU A 8 -15.91 3.81 -3.74
CA GLU A 8 -16.34 2.50 -3.21
C GLU A 8 -15.70 1.30 -3.91
N SER A 9 -15.42 1.42 -5.21
CA SER A 9 -14.72 0.38 -5.98
C SER A 9 -13.20 0.44 -5.87
N GLU A 10 -12.65 1.51 -5.30
CA GLU A 10 -11.20 1.75 -5.23
C GLU A 10 -10.61 1.19 -3.95
N TYR A 11 -9.33 0.84 -4.03
CA TYR A 11 -8.55 0.29 -2.93
C TYR A 11 -7.26 1.09 -2.76
N ALA A 12 -6.82 1.27 -1.53
CA ALA A 12 -5.53 1.90 -1.23
C ALA A 12 -4.60 0.89 -0.59
N ILE A 13 -3.36 0.83 -1.06
CA ILE A 13 -2.31 0.06 -0.39
C ILE A 13 -1.40 0.98 0.42
N LEU A 14 -0.92 0.49 1.56
CA LEU A 14 0.17 1.05 2.34
C LEU A 14 1.29 0.01 2.40
N ILE A 15 2.52 0.43 2.19
CA ILE A 15 3.70 -0.45 2.21
C ILE A 15 4.60 -0.05 3.37
N ALA A 16 5.13 -1.03 4.07
CA ALA A 16 6.16 -0.84 5.07
C ALA A 16 7.30 -1.84 4.89
N ASP A 17 8.48 -1.50 5.40
CA ASP A 17 9.56 -2.46 5.59
C ASP A 17 9.16 -3.42 6.72
N SER A 18 9.07 -4.71 6.39
CA SER A 18 8.53 -5.75 7.27
C SER A 18 9.48 -6.15 8.42
N ASN A 19 10.73 -5.67 8.40
CA ASN A 19 11.70 -5.88 9.47
C ASN A 19 11.61 -4.77 10.53
N THR A 20 11.27 -3.56 10.11
CA THR A 20 11.32 -2.36 10.95
C THR A 20 9.94 -1.76 11.23
N GLY A 21 8.92 -2.09 10.43
CA GLY A 21 7.60 -1.46 10.44
C GLY A 21 7.61 -0.02 9.90
N ILE A 22 8.73 0.43 9.30
CA ILE A 22 8.85 1.78 8.76
C ILE A 22 8.05 1.88 7.47
N ILE A 23 7.16 2.86 7.39
CA ILE A 23 6.35 3.13 6.20
C ILE A 23 7.24 3.59 5.05
N LEU A 24 6.94 3.06 3.86
CA LEU A 24 7.57 3.44 2.62
C LEU A 24 6.62 4.30 1.80
N ASP A 25 7.18 5.23 1.02
CA ASP A 25 6.44 5.95 -0.01
C ASP A 25 6.16 5.06 -1.24
N VAL A 26 5.40 5.58 -2.20
CA VAL A 26 5.02 4.85 -3.43
C VAL A 26 6.22 4.48 -4.32
N ASP A 27 7.39 5.07 -4.07
CA ASP A 27 8.66 4.80 -4.73
C ASP A 27 9.59 3.90 -3.88
N PHE A 28 9.08 3.34 -2.78
CA PHE A 28 9.77 2.45 -1.83
C PHE A 28 10.91 3.12 -1.02
N ASN A 29 10.90 4.45 -0.91
CA ASN A 29 11.80 5.16 0.00
C ASN A 29 11.16 5.28 1.38
N ILE A 30 11.98 5.44 2.41
CA ILE A 30 11.48 5.71 3.77
C ILE A 30 10.63 6.99 3.73
N TYR A 31 9.45 6.93 4.34
CA TYR A 31 8.60 8.09 4.54
C TYR A 31 9.17 8.98 5.65
N ILE A 32 9.58 10.19 5.29
CA ILE A 32 10.27 11.15 6.16
C ILE A 32 9.43 12.42 6.34
N ASP A 33 8.66 12.84 5.34
CA ASP A 33 7.80 14.03 5.43
C ASP A 33 6.51 13.95 4.61
N ASP A 34 5.57 14.86 4.89
CA ASP A 34 4.23 14.88 4.30
C ASP A 34 4.18 15.21 2.79
N ASN A 35 5.30 15.53 2.13
CA ASN A 35 5.33 15.70 0.67
C ASN A 35 5.39 14.36 -0.09
N GLN A 36 5.69 13.27 0.61
CA GLN A 36 5.74 11.93 0.02
C GLN A 36 4.35 11.28 -0.01
N ALA A 37 3.99 10.72 -1.17
CA ALA A 37 2.81 9.89 -1.29
C ALA A 37 3.09 8.49 -0.74
N ILE A 38 2.26 8.01 0.19
CA ILE A 38 2.41 6.70 0.86
C ILE A 38 1.30 5.71 0.52
N TYR A 39 0.22 6.20 -0.09
CA TYR A 39 -0.89 5.38 -0.54
C TYR A 39 -0.88 5.31 -2.05
N ARG A 40 -0.87 4.08 -2.59
CA ARG A 40 -1.15 3.84 -4.00
C ARG A 40 -2.58 3.36 -4.15
N ILE A 41 -3.32 3.96 -5.07
CA ILE A 41 -4.76 3.74 -5.27
C ILE A 41 -4.97 2.91 -6.54
N PHE A 42 -5.86 1.92 -6.45
CA PHE A 42 -6.22 1.01 -7.53
C PHE A 42 -7.72 1.02 -7.78
N SER A 43 -8.13 0.73 -9.01
CA SER A 43 -9.55 0.81 -9.41
C SER A 43 -10.34 -0.45 -9.05
N SER A 44 -9.66 -1.55 -8.73
CA SER A 44 -10.25 -2.83 -8.35
C SER A 44 -9.32 -3.64 -7.47
N ILE A 45 -9.88 -4.63 -6.76
CA ILE A 45 -9.09 -5.56 -5.94
C ILE A 45 -8.21 -6.50 -6.79
N ASP A 46 -8.57 -6.73 -8.04
CA ASP A 46 -7.79 -7.61 -8.92
C ASP A 46 -6.51 -6.90 -9.39
N GLU A 47 -6.58 -5.61 -9.71
CA GLU A 47 -5.37 -4.78 -9.96
C GLU A 47 -4.43 -4.77 -8.75
N VAL A 48 -4.98 -4.74 -7.52
CA VAL A 48 -4.17 -4.80 -6.30
C VAL A 48 -3.43 -6.13 -6.20
N LYS A 49 -4.11 -7.25 -6.47
CA LYS A 49 -3.49 -8.58 -6.40
C LYS A 49 -2.38 -8.73 -7.44
N GLU A 50 -2.63 -8.32 -8.68
CA GLU A 50 -1.63 -8.33 -9.75
C GLU A 50 -0.39 -7.53 -9.34
N PHE A 51 -0.58 -6.32 -8.81
CA PHE A 51 0.53 -5.50 -8.32
C PHE A 51 1.31 -6.17 -7.18
N ILE A 52 0.61 -6.77 -6.21
CA ILE A 52 1.25 -7.45 -5.07
C ILE A 52 2.06 -8.67 -5.55
N GLU A 53 1.50 -9.46 -6.46
CA GLU A 53 2.19 -10.62 -7.03
C GLU A 53 3.45 -10.24 -7.80
N GLU A 54 3.46 -9.10 -8.47
CA GLU A 54 4.66 -8.58 -9.14
C GLU A 54 5.69 -8.07 -8.14
N ILE A 55 5.28 -7.23 -7.19
CA ILE A 55 6.22 -6.58 -6.29
C ILE A 55 6.89 -7.55 -5.32
N LEU A 56 6.17 -8.57 -4.85
CA LEU A 56 6.75 -9.60 -3.97
C LEU A 56 7.77 -10.50 -4.68
N LYS A 57 7.81 -10.50 -6.02
CA LYS A 57 8.88 -11.17 -6.79
C LYS A 57 10.16 -10.33 -6.87
N GLU A 58 10.03 -9.01 -6.75
CA GLU A 58 11.14 -8.06 -6.93
C GLU A 58 11.70 -7.51 -5.62
N LYS A 59 10.86 -7.40 -4.59
CA LYS A 59 11.19 -6.79 -3.31
C LYS A 59 11.03 -7.81 -2.19
N GLU A 60 12.12 -8.00 -1.47
CA GLU A 60 12.10 -8.74 -0.21
C GLU A 60 11.79 -7.79 0.95
N ASN A 61 11.33 -8.36 2.06
CA ASN A 61 11.15 -7.66 3.33
C ASN A 61 10.14 -6.50 3.30
N ILE A 62 9.13 -6.54 2.45
CA ILE A 62 8.02 -5.57 2.49
C ILE A 62 6.76 -6.22 3.06
N GLU A 63 5.95 -5.43 3.75
CA GLU A 63 4.59 -5.79 4.12
C GLU A 63 3.62 -4.80 3.49
N ILE A 64 2.48 -5.32 3.03
CA ILE A 64 1.50 -4.59 2.25
C ILE A 64 0.16 -4.73 2.94
N ILE A 65 -0.44 -3.59 3.28
CA ILE A 65 -1.78 -3.50 3.88
C ILE A 65 -2.72 -2.88 2.85
N VAL A 66 -3.86 -3.51 2.61
CA VAL A 66 -4.86 -3.04 1.65
C VAL A 66 -6.12 -2.59 2.37
N TYR A 67 -6.57 -1.39 2.03
CA TYR A 67 -7.74 -0.76 2.59
C TYR A 67 -8.83 -0.57 1.54
N ASP A 68 -10.08 -0.76 1.95
CA ASP A 68 -11.25 -0.30 1.20
C ASP A 68 -11.52 1.20 1.44
N ASN A 69 -12.56 1.74 0.80
CA ASN A 69 -13.00 3.13 0.96
C ASN A 69 -13.46 3.50 2.38
N ASN A 70 -13.81 2.51 3.20
CA ASN A 70 -14.23 2.68 4.60
C ASN A 70 -13.04 2.56 5.58
N LYS A 71 -11.81 2.42 5.06
CA LYS A 71 -10.58 2.18 5.83
C LYS A 71 -10.53 0.83 6.54
N ASN A 72 -11.36 -0.13 6.12
CA ASN A 72 -11.25 -1.49 6.60
C ASN A 72 -10.06 -2.17 5.94
N VAL A 73 -9.29 -2.94 6.71
CA VAL A 73 -8.27 -3.82 6.13
C VAL A 73 -8.97 -4.99 5.46
N VAL A 74 -8.82 -5.10 4.15
CA VAL A 74 -9.41 -6.18 3.34
C VAL A 74 -8.38 -7.25 2.96
N MET A 75 -7.09 -6.91 3.01
CA MET A 75 -6.01 -7.83 2.70
C MET A 75 -4.70 -7.38 3.37
N PHE A 76 -3.87 -8.36 3.72
CA PHE A 76 -2.53 -8.19 4.27
C PHE A 76 -1.59 -9.22 3.64
N GLN A 77 -0.40 -8.80 3.23
CA GLN A 77 0.64 -9.68 2.67
C GLN A 77 2.03 -9.28 3.17
N LYS A 78 2.92 -10.26 3.36
CA LYS A 78 4.31 -10.11 3.82
C LYS A 78 5.18 -11.21 3.21
#